data_AF-T2JXF7-F1
#
_entry.id   AF-T2JXF7-F1
#
_cell.length_a   1.000
_cell.length_b   1.000
_cell.length_c   1.000
_cell.angle_alpha   90.00
_cell.angle_beta   90.00
_cell.angle_gamma   90.00
#
_symmetry.space_group_name_H-M   'P 1'
#
loop_
_entity.id
_entity.type
_entity.pdbx_description
1 polymer ?
#
loop_
_entity_poly.entity_id
_entity_poly.type
_entity_poly.pdbx_seq_one_letter_code
_entity_poly.pdbx_strand_id
1 'polypeptide(L)'
;MRVTPEQKELLERAARLKGVSLSSYTLFHLIRIAKKEIEQEERLILSNQDRDLLLSTLENPPPLKGKLKEAIQKYKAKYGDE
;
A
#
# COMPACT_ATOMS: atom_id res chain seq x y z
N MET A 1 -9.90 -5.16 -22.68
CA MET A 1 -10.32 -3.83 -22.17
C MET A 1 -11.28 -3.21 -23.19
N ARG A 2 -12.44 -2.72 -22.76
CA ARG A 2 -13.32 -1.93 -23.64
C ARG A 2 -12.95 -0.45 -23.44
N VAL A 3 -12.63 0.23 -24.53
CA VAL A 3 -12.25 1.65 -24.57
C VAL A 3 -13.02 2.34 -25.69
N THR A 4 -13.22 3.65 -25.59
CA THR A 4 -13.85 4.41 -26.68
C THR A 4 -12.91 4.50 -27.88
N PRO A 5 -13.42 4.77 -29.11
CA PRO A 5 -12.58 4.99 -30.28
C PRO A 5 -11.52 6.08 -30.07
N GLU A 6 -11.88 7.18 -29.41
CA GLU A 6 -10.99 8.32 -29.14
C GLU A 6 -9.87 7.93 -28.18
N GLN A 7 -10.19 7.16 -27.13
CA GLN A 7 -9.19 6.63 -26.20
C GLN A 7 -8.23 5.67 -26.91
N LYS A 8 -8.75 4.82 -27.80
CA LYS A 8 -7.94 3.90 -28.61
C LYS A 8 -6.98 4.66 -29.51
N GLU A 9 -7.46 5.68 -30.24
CA GLU A 9 -6.63 6.49 -31.14
C GLU A 9 -5.49 7.19 -30.38
N LEU A 10 -5.80 7.78 -29.22
CA LEU A 10 -4.81 8.42 -28.35
C LEU A 10 -3.71 7.44 -27.93
N LEU A 11 -4.09 6.26 -27.42
CA LEU A 11 -3.15 5.26 -26.96
C LEU A 11 -2.32 4.66 -28.10
N GLU A 12 -2.93 4.42 -29.27
CA GLU A 12 -2.22 3.94 -30.45
C GLU A 12 -1.21 4.97 -30.97
N ARG A 13 -1.59 6.27 -31.00
CA ARG A 13 -0.65 7.34 -31.36
C ARG A 13 0.53 7.37 -30.40
N ALA A 14 0.30 7.25 -29.10
CA ALA A 14 1.36 7.22 -28.10
C ALA A 14 2.27 5.98 -28.26
N ALA A 15 1.68 4.81 -28.51
CA ALA A 15 2.42 3.57 -28.77
C ALA A 15 3.31 3.69 -30.01
N ARG A 16 2.78 4.26 -31.11
CA ARG A 16 3.55 4.54 -32.34
C ARG A 16 4.73 5.46 -32.08
N LEU A 17 4.54 6.55 -31.34
CA LEU A 17 5.63 7.49 -30.99
C LEU A 17 6.72 6.83 -30.13
N LYS A 18 6.38 5.77 -29.40
CA LYS A 18 7.31 4.97 -28.59
C LYS A 18 7.89 3.76 -29.34
N GLY A 19 7.46 3.51 -30.59
CA GLY A 19 7.92 2.37 -31.38
C GLY A 19 7.51 1.01 -30.81
N VAL A 20 6.41 0.95 -30.05
CA VAL A 20 5.91 -0.29 -29.42
C VAL A 20 4.46 -0.56 -29.80
N SER A 21 4.01 -1.79 -29.57
CA SER A 21 2.60 -2.14 -29.76
C SER A 21 1.69 -1.44 -28.73
N LEU A 22 0.40 -1.31 -29.05
CA LEU A 22 -0.61 -0.78 -28.12
C LEU A 22 -0.66 -1.60 -26.81
N SER A 23 -0.55 -2.93 -26.89
CA SER A 23 -0.55 -3.80 -25.71
C SER A 23 0.71 -3.60 -24.86
N SER A 24 1.89 -3.50 -25.47
CA SER A 24 3.14 -3.23 -24.76
C SER A 24 3.12 -1.84 -24.10
N TYR A 25 2.62 -0.83 -24.81
CA TYR A 25 2.46 0.52 -24.27
C TYR A 25 1.54 0.52 -23.04
N THR A 26 0.34 -0.05 -23.16
CA THR A 26 -0.63 -0.08 -22.05
C THR A 26 -0.10 -0.88 -20.86
N LEU A 27 0.50 -2.05 -21.08
CA LEU A 27 1.06 -2.87 -20.01
C LEU A 27 2.17 -2.15 -19.24
N PHE A 28 3.10 -1.48 -19.94
CA PHE A 28 4.18 -0.71 -19.33
C PHE A 28 3.64 0.36 -18.37
N HIS A 29 2.63 1.10 -18.80
CA HIS A 29 2.02 2.16 -17.99
C HIS A 29 1.21 1.59 -16.81
N LEU A 30 0.44 0.53 -17.03
CA LEU A 30 -0.37 -0.11 -15.98
C LEU A 30 0.51 -0.72 -14.88
N ILE A 31 1.59 -1.41 -15.23
CA ILE A 31 2.51 -1.99 -14.23
C ILE A 31 3.10 -0.89 -13.35
N ARG A 32 3.48 0.26 -13.93
CA ARG A 32 4.04 1.37 -13.17
C ARG A 32 3.02 1.96 -12.19
N ILE A 33 1.77 2.12 -12.62
CA ILE A 33 0.69 2.62 -11.77
C ILE A 33 0.41 1.63 -10.65
N ALA A 34 0.22 0.35 -10.97
CA ALA A 34 -0.06 -0.69 -9.99
C ALA A 34 1.03 -0.79 -8.92
N LYS A 35 2.32 -0.74 -9.30
CA LYS A 35 3.43 -0.73 -8.35
C LYS A 35 3.37 0.47 -7.40
N LYS A 36 3.04 1.66 -7.91
CA LYS A 36 2.93 2.87 -7.10
C LYS A 36 1.74 2.79 -6.13
N GLU A 37 0.59 2.31 -6.59
CA GLU A 37 -0.60 2.14 -5.76
C GLU A 37 -0.35 1.14 -4.63
N ILE A 38 0.26 -0.02 -4.94
CA ILE A 38 0.66 -1.01 -3.93
C ILE A 38 1.62 -0.38 -2.91
N GLU A 39 2.66 0.32 -3.37
CA GLU A 39 3.60 0.98 -2.46
C GLU A 39 2.93 2.03 -1.57
N GLN A 40 1.94 2.77 -2.09
CA GLN A 40 1.22 3.77 -1.32
C GLN A 40 0.32 3.15 -0.25
N GLU A 41 -0.30 2.01 -0.52
CA GLU A 41 -1.19 1.32 0.43
C GLU A 41 -0.40 0.49 1.46
N GLU A 42 0.70 -0.13 1.05
CA GLU A 42 1.48 -1.04 1.93
C GLU A 42 2.54 -0.31 2.76
N ARG A 43 2.93 0.92 2.39
CA ARG A 43 4.00 1.65 3.06
C ARG A 43 3.44 2.82 3.87
N LEU A 44 3.65 2.76 5.19
CA LEU A 44 3.45 3.90 6.06
C LEU A 44 4.69 4.83 6.02
N ILE A 45 4.53 6.03 5.46
CA ILE A 45 5.56 7.07 5.50
C ILE A 45 5.34 7.92 6.76
N LEU A 46 6.30 7.88 7.69
CA LEU A 46 6.26 8.64 8.92
C LEU A 46 6.88 10.03 8.74
N SER A 47 6.33 11.01 9.45
CA SER A 47 7.04 12.27 9.70
C SER A 47 8.30 11.99 10.53
N ASN A 48 9.26 12.92 10.54
CA ASN A 48 10.44 12.77 11.41
C ASN A 48 10.05 12.62 12.88
N GLN A 49 9.03 13.36 13.33
CA GLN A 49 8.53 13.27 14.71
C GLN A 49 7.97 11.88 15.02
N ASP A 50 7.12 11.33 14.15
CA ASP A 50 6.52 10.01 14.36
C ASP A 50 7.56 8.89 14.25
N ARG A 51 8.56 9.05 13.38
CA ARG A 51 9.70 8.15 13.28
C ARG A 51 10.48 8.11 14.60
N ASP A 52 10.83 9.27 15.14
CA ASP A 52 11.61 9.36 16.38
C ASP A 52 10.82 8.80 17.57
N LEU A 53 9.51 9.04 17.61
CA LEU A 53 8.60 8.41 18.59
C LEU A 53 8.58 6.89 18.43
N LEU A 54 8.43 6.37 17.22
CA LEU A 54 8.43 4.93 16.96
C LEU A 54 9.75 4.29 17.39
N LEU A 55 10.89 4.86 16.97
CA LEU A 55 12.21 4.33 17.31
C LEU A 55 12.45 4.33 18.82
N SER A 56 12.15 5.43 19.51
CA SER A 56 12.30 5.51 20.97
C SER A 56 11.43 4.50 21.71
N THR A 57 10.22 4.21 21.19
CA THR A 57 9.29 3.21 21.74
C THR A 57 9.77 1.78 21.47
N LEU A 58 10.41 1.50 20.33
CA LEU A 58 11.00 0.20 20.04
C LEU A 58 12.23 -0.08 20.92
N GLU A 59 13.06 0.92 21.15
CA GLU A 59 14.22 0.83 22.05
C GLU A 59 13.82 0.70 23.52
N ASN A 60 12.78 1.43 23.93
CA ASN A 60 12.30 1.47 25.31
C ASN A 60 10.79 1.17 25.37
N PRO A 61 10.39 -0.10 25.19
CA PRO A 61 8.98 -0.46 25.12
C PRO A 61 8.27 -0.16 26.46
N PRO A 62 7.14 0.55 26.44
CA PRO A 62 6.39 0.84 27.64
C PRO A 62 5.74 -0.42 28.20
N PRO A 63 5.58 -0.54 29.54
CA PRO A 63 4.91 -1.69 30.12
C PRO A 63 3.44 -1.74 29.71
N LEU A 64 2.94 -2.94 29.39
CA LEU A 64 1.54 -3.17 29.09
C LEU A 64 0.66 -2.78 30.29
N LYS A 65 -0.22 -1.79 30.10
CA LYS A 65 -1.07 -1.23 31.17
C LYS A 65 -2.44 -0.78 30.66
N GLY A 66 -3.35 -0.55 31.61
CA GLY A 66 -4.68 0.01 31.36
C GLY A 66 -5.58 -0.88 30.50
N LYS A 67 -6.46 -0.23 29.72
CA LYS A 67 -7.52 -0.89 28.95
C LYS A 67 -7.03 -1.96 27.97
N LEU A 68 -5.82 -1.81 27.41
CA LEU A 68 -5.25 -2.80 26.51
C LEU A 68 -4.93 -4.11 27.25
N LYS A 69 -4.39 -4.02 28.48
CA LYS A 69 -4.12 -5.19 29.33
C LYS A 69 -5.44 -5.93 29.67
N GLU A 70 -6.46 -5.19 30.05
CA GLU A 70 -7.79 -5.74 30.36
C GLU A 70 -8.44 -6.39 29.12
N ALA A 71 -8.34 -5.76 27.95
CA ALA A 71 -8.89 -6.31 26.71
C ALA A 71 -8.22 -7.64 26.33
N ILE A 72 -6.89 -7.72 26.45
CA ILE A 72 -6.14 -8.96 26.22
C ILE A 72 -6.57 -10.04 27.22
N GLN A 73 -6.73 -9.71 28.50
CA GLN A 73 -7.20 -10.66 29.52
C GLN A 73 -8.62 -11.16 29.24
N LYS A 74 -9.54 -10.27 28.87
CA LYS A 74 -10.92 -10.62 28.49
C LYS A 74 -10.95 -11.54 27.27
N TYR A 75 -10.12 -11.26 26.26
CA TYR A 75 -9.99 -12.12 25.09
C TYR A 75 -9.50 -13.51 25.47
N LYS A 76 -8.42 -13.60 26.25
CA LYS A 76 -7.88 -14.88 26.73
C LYS A 76 -8.89 -15.67 27.56
N ALA A 77 -9.63 -15.02 28.46
CA ALA A 77 -10.66 -15.70 29.25
C ALA A 77 -11.84 -16.20 28.40
N LYS A 78 -12.10 -15.58 27.25
CA LYS A 78 -13.21 -15.94 26.36
C LYS A 78 -12.84 -17.03 25.33
N TYR A 79 -11.56 -17.11 24.94
CA TYR A 79 -11.11 -17.93 23.81
C TYR A 79 -9.83 -18.74 24.08
N GLY A 80 -9.29 -18.75 25.30
CA GLY A 80 -7.97 -19.29 25.62
C GLY A 80 -7.91 -20.75 26.05
N ASP A 81 -9.00 -21.51 25.95
CA ASP A 81 -9.07 -22.96 26.24
C ASP A 81 -9.14 -23.83 24.97
N GLU A 82 -8.44 -23.43 23.89
CA GLU A 82 -8.07 -24.33 22.78
C GLU A 82 -6.57 -24.67 22.80
#